data_AF-A0A8T3R532-F1
#
_entry.id   AF-A0A8T3R532-F1
#
_cell.length_a   1.000
_cell.length_b   1.000
_cell.length_c   1.000
_cell.angle_alpha   90.00
_cell.angle_beta   90.00
_cell.angle_gamma   90.00
#
_symmetry.space_group_name_H-M   'P 1'
#
loop_
_entity.id
_entity.type
_entity.pdbx_description
1 polymer ?
#
loop_
_entity_poly.entity_id
_entity_poly.type
_entity_poly.pdbx_seq_one_letter_code
_entity_poly.pdbx_strand_id
1 'polypeptide(L)'
;MTMRLAAAELVDSREILPGQWLQAYHAPALASGPRAGQFVHARPGDFSGMILRRPFSLNTADAATGIVTIHFRVIGRGTDWFTRLRPGDRID
;
A
#
# COMPACT_ATOMS: atom_id res chain seq x y z
N MET A 1 -8.53 -1.78 19.50
CA MET A 1 -7.69 -1.37 18.36
C MET A 1 -8.64 -0.93 17.26
N THR A 2 -8.75 0.37 17.01
CA THR A 2 -9.77 0.93 16.10
C THR A 2 -9.27 0.85 14.65
N MET A 3 -10.12 0.40 13.73
CA MET A 3 -9.85 0.47 12.30
C MET A 3 -9.75 1.95 11.89
N ARG A 4 -8.64 2.33 11.25
CA ARG A 4 -8.38 3.71 10.80
C ARG A 4 -8.35 3.75 9.29
N LEU A 5 -9.25 4.55 8.72
CA LEU A 5 -9.20 4.93 7.31
C LEU A 5 -8.13 6.02 7.14
N ALA A 6 -7.26 5.90 6.16
CA ALA A 6 -6.24 6.90 5.90
C ALA A 6 -5.97 6.98 4.39
N ALA A 7 -5.96 8.20 3.85
CA ALA A 7 -5.45 8.40 2.51
C ALA A 7 -3.93 8.16 2.50
N ALA A 8 -3.45 7.45 1.48
CA ALA A 8 -2.05 7.16 1.28
C ALA A 8 -1.63 7.63 -0.12
N GLU A 9 -0.55 8.39 -0.19
CA GLU A 9 0.01 8.87 -1.45
C GLU A 9 1.22 8.04 -1.81
N LEU A 10 1.28 7.51 -3.03
CA LEU A 10 2.41 6.74 -3.51
C LEU A 10 3.63 7.67 -3.67
N VAL A 11 4.75 7.30 -3.08
CA VAL A 11 6.03 8.03 -3.15
C VAL A 11 6.99 7.33 -4.11
N ASP A 12 7.06 6.00 -4.04
CA ASP A 12 7.91 5.19 -4.90
C ASP A 12 7.25 3.83 -5.19
N SER A 13 7.49 3.29 -6.38
CA SER A 13 7.01 1.98 -6.80
C SER A 13 8.00 1.34 -7.75
N ARG A 14 8.55 0.19 -7.34
CA ARG A 14 9.54 -0.54 -8.14
C ARG A 14 9.36 -2.04 -8.06
N GLU A 15 9.58 -2.70 -9.18
CA GLU A 15 9.70 -4.16 -9.24
C GLU A 15 11.09 -4.56 -8.74
N ILE A 16 11.14 -5.37 -7.67
CA ILE A 16 12.39 -5.78 -7.01
C ILE A 16 12.85 -7.18 -7.42
N LEU A 17 11.90 -8.01 -7.86
CA LEU A 17 12.08 -9.33 -8.46
C LEU A 17 10.93 -9.54 -9.47
N PRO A 18 11.04 -10.47 -10.44
CA PRO A 18 9.96 -10.71 -11.40
C PRO A 18 8.60 -10.94 -10.71
N GLY A 19 7.64 -10.05 -11.00
CA GLY A 19 6.29 -10.03 -10.44
C GLY A 19 6.19 -9.61 -8.97
N GLN A 20 7.27 -9.10 -8.34
CA GLN A 20 7.29 -8.69 -6.94
C GLN A 20 7.66 -7.21 -6.81
N TRP A 21 6.79 -6.47 -6.15
CA TRP A 21 6.80 -5.01 -6.11
C TRP A 21 6.95 -4.50 -4.70
N LEU A 22 7.85 -3.54 -4.51
CA LEU A 22 7.95 -2.74 -3.31
C LEU A 22 7.37 -1.36 -3.59
N GLN A 23 6.41 -0.94 -2.78
CA GLN A 23 5.80 0.38 -2.86
C GLN A 23 5.91 1.11 -1.54
N ALA A 24 6.27 2.39 -1.61
CA ALA A 24 6.36 3.29 -0.48
C ALA A 24 5.24 4.31 -0.55
N TYR A 25 4.53 4.48 0.57
CA TYR A 25 3.39 5.37 0.69
C TYR A 25 3.61 6.37 1.82
N HIS A 26 3.35 7.64 1.54
CA HIS A 26 3.23 8.64 2.58
C HIS A 26 1.85 8.53 3.23
N ALA A 27 1.83 8.02 4.46
CA ALA A 27 0.65 7.82 5.28
C ALA A 27 0.98 8.01 6.78
N PRO A 28 1.19 9.26 7.25
CA PRO A 28 1.64 9.54 8.61
C PRO A 28 0.75 8.93 9.71
N ALA A 29 -0.55 8.87 9.46
CA ALA A 29 -1.53 8.27 10.39
C ALA A 29 -1.35 6.76 10.59
N LEU A 30 -0.69 6.07 9.64
CA LEU A 30 -0.38 4.64 9.68
C LEU A 30 1.07 4.36 10.09
N ALA A 31 1.99 5.32 9.89
CA ALA A 31 3.41 5.16 10.15
C ALA A 31 3.76 5.13 11.66
N SER A 32 2.90 5.70 12.51
CA SER A 32 3.10 5.71 13.97
C SER A 32 2.35 4.56 14.65
N GLY A 33 3.08 3.70 15.35
CA GLY A 33 2.53 2.65 16.20
C GLY A 33 2.12 1.30 15.56
N PRO A 34 2.36 0.99 14.26
CA PRO A 34 2.14 -0.38 13.80
C PRO A 34 3.15 -1.34 14.43
N ARG A 35 2.69 -2.54 14.75
CA ARG A 35 3.48 -3.67 15.22
C ARG A 35 3.75 -4.63 14.07
N ALA A 36 4.87 -5.35 14.14
CA ALA A 36 5.18 -6.41 13.18
C ALA A 36 4.02 -7.42 13.07
N GLY A 37 3.71 -7.82 11.84
CA GLY A 37 2.60 -8.73 11.52
C GLY A 37 1.25 -8.04 11.25
N GLN A 38 1.15 -6.72 11.42
CA GLN A 38 -0.05 -5.99 11.01
C GLN A 38 -0.10 -5.77 9.48
N PHE A 39 -1.31 -5.59 8.97
CA PHE A 39 -1.59 -5.37 7.55
C PHE A 39 -2.54 -4.20 7.37
N VAL A 40 -2.54 -3.65 6.15
CA VAL A 40 -3.47 -2.64 5.67
C VAL A 40 -4.42 -3.24 4.65
N HIS A 41 -5.62 -2.66 4.53
CA HIS A 41 -6.57 -3.00 3.48
C HIS A 41 -6.59 -1.89 2.45
N ALA A 42 -5.86 -2.07 1.34
CA ALA A 42 -5.77 -1.09 0.27
C ALA A 42 -6.91 -1.27 -0.74
N ARG A 43 -7.62 -0.20 -1.07
CA ARG A 43 -8.69 -0.17 -2.06
C ARG A 43 -8.11 0.26 -3.42
N PRO A 44 -8.32 -0.55 -4.48
CA PRO A 44 -8.07 -0.10 -5.85
C PRO A 44 -8.96 1.11 -6.20
N GLY A 45 -8.51 1.97 -7.12
CA GLY A 45 -9.24 3.18 -7.50
C GLY A 45 -10.68 2.93 -7.95
N ASP A 46 -11.53 3.95 -7.80
CA ASP A 46 -13.00 3.85 -7.91
C ASP A 46 -13.52 3.32 -9.25
N PHE A 47 -12.76 3.48 -10.34
CA PHE A 47 -13.12 3.01 -11.67
C PHE A 47 -12.51 1.64 -12.05
N SER A 48 -11.90 0.95 -11.09
CA SER A 48 -11.28 -0.37 -11.34
C SER A 48 -12.29 -1.50 -11.57
N GLY A 49 -13.55 -1.31 -11.15
CA GLY A 49 -14.57 -2.38 -11.09
C GLY A 49 -14.30 -3.42 -9.99
N MET A 50 -13.31 -3.20 -9.12
CA MET A 50 -12.93 -4.12 -8.04
C MET A 50 -13.42 -3.60 -6.70
N ILE A 51 -14.50 -4.18 -6.19
CA ILE A 51 -15.15 -3.72 -4.95
C ILE A 51 -14.41 -4.13 -3.67
N LEU A 52 -13.63 -5.22 -3.71
CA LEU A 52 -12.92 -5.74 -2.54
C LEU A 52 -11.54 -5.11 -2.40
N ARG A 53 -11.19 -4.74 -1.17
CA ARG A 53 -9.83 -4.28 -0.80
C ARG A 53 -8.81 -5.43 -0.92
N ARG A 54 -7.53 -5.08 -0.96
CA ARG A 54 -6.39 -6.00 -0.97
C ARG A 54 -5.66 -5.90 0.36
N PRO A 55 -5.62 -6.99 1.15
CA PRO A 55 -4.83 -7.01 2.37
C PRO A 55 -3.34 -7.09 2.01
N PHE A 56 -2.55 -6.14 2.51
CA PHE A 56 -1.10 -6.16 2.36
C PHE A 56 -0.44 -6.04 3.73
N SER A 57 0.50 -6.94 4.01
CA SER A 57 1.37 -6.82 5.18
C SER A 57 2.16 -5.52 5.10
N LEU A 58 2.28 -4.82 6.24
CA LEU A 58 3.22 -3.71 6.35
C LEU A 58 4.63 -4.29 6.38
N ASN A 59 5.45 -3.91 5.39
CA ASN A 59 6.84 -4.33 5.29
C ASN A 59 7.73 -3.46 6.18
N THR A 60 7.55 -2.13 6.15
CA THR A 60 8.17 -1.19 7.08
C THR A 60 7.22 -0.03 7.41
N ALA A 61 7.47 0.63 8.54
CA ALA A 61 6.81 1.88 8.93
C ALA A 61 7.84 2.79 9.58
N ASP A 62 7.99 4.00 9.06
CA ASP A 62 8.91 5.02 9.55
C ASP A 62 8.12 6.24 10.03
N ALA A 63 8.05 6.39 11.35
CA ALA A 63 7.32 7.48 11.99
C ALA A 63 7.95 8.86 11.76
N ALA A 64 9.26 8.95 11.48
CA ALA A 64 9.94 10.22 11.27
C ALA A 64 9.60 10.82 9.90
N THR A 65 9.50 9.98 8.87
CA THR A 65 9.16 10.40 7.51
C THR A 65 7.67 10.27 7.18
N GLY A 66 6.91 9.54 8.00
CA GLY A 66 5.51 9.23 7.73
C GLY A 66 5.31 8.18 6.63
N ILE A 67 6.36 7.46 6.25
CA ILE A 67 6.35 6.47 5.17
C ILE A 67 6.03 5.09 5.71
N VAL A 68 5.14 4.38 5.01
CA VAL A 68 4.94 2.94 5.16
C VAL A 68 5.28 2.24 3.85
N THR A 69 5.79 1.01 3.90
CA THR A 69 6.02 0.22 2.70
C THR A 69 5.19 -1.06 2.69
N ILE A 70 4.78 -1.46 1.50
CA ILE A 70 4.18 -2.77 1.23
C ILE A 70 5.04 -3.50 0.21
N HIS A 71 5.18 -4.81 0.40
CA HIS A 71 5.77 -5.72 -0.58
C HIS A 71 4.72 -6.74 -0.98
N PHE A 72 4.49 -6.88 -2.29
CA PHE A 72 3.49 -7.81 -2.80
C PHE A 72 3.91 -8.47 -4.11
N ARG A 73 3.32 -9.64 -4.37
CA ARG A 73 3.43 -10.36 -5.64
C ARG A 73 2.20 -10.12 -6.51
N VAL A 74 2.41 -9.96 -7.81
CA VAL A 74 1.35 -9.97 -8.82
C VAL A 74 0.83 -11.40 -8.97
N ILE A 75 -0.44 -11.61 -8.61
CA ILE A 75 -1.14 -12.90 -8.65
C ILE A 75 -2.49 -12.82 -9.37
N GLY A 76 -2.89 -11.64 -9.81
CA GLY A 76 -4.13 -11.41 -10.54
C GLY A 76 -4.41 -9.92 -10.73
N ARG A 77 -5.54 -9.60 -11.37
CA ARG A 77 -5.93 -8.22 -11.73
C ARG A 77 -5.89 -7.24 -10.56
N GLY A 78 -6.22 -7.73 -9.35
CA GLY A 78 -6.22 -6.91 -8.13
C GLY A 78 -4.86 -6.37 -7.74
N THR A 79 -3.81 -7.19 -7.78
CA THR A 79 -2.44 -6.75 -7.46
C THR A 79 -1.75 -6.14 -8.67
N ASP A 80 -2.08 -6.58 -9.89
CA ASP A 80 -1.60 -5.94 -11.12
C ASP A 80 -2.05 -4.48 -11.23
N TRP A 81 -3.22 -4.11 -10.72
CA TRP A 81 -3.66 -2.71 -10.73
C TRP A 81 -2.69 -1.78 -9.98
N PHE A 82 -2.11 -2.24 -8.87
CA PHE A 82 -1.17 -1.44 -8.08
C PHE A 82 0.15 -1.18 -8.80
N THR A 83 0.60 -2.04 -9.71
CA THR A 83 1.86 -1.85 -10.47
C THR A 83 1.78 -0.68 -11.45
N ARG A 84 0.56 -0.24 -11.76
CA ARG A 84 0.28 0.84 -12.71
C ARG A 84 0.24 2.22 -12.05
N LEU A 85 0.27 2.28 -10.72
CA LEU A 85 0.34 3.54 -9.98
C LEU A 85 1.64 4.29 -10.26
N ARG A 86 1.59 5.60 -10.10
CA ARG A 86 2.72 6.52 -10.26
C ARG A 86 2.88 7.37 -8.98
N PRO A 87 4.11 7.80 -8.65
CA PRO A 87 4.31 8.74 -7.56
C PRO A 87 3.35 9.94 -7.65
N GLY A 88 2.71 10.28 -6.52
CA GLY A 88 1.64 11.27 -6.43
C GLY A 88 0.22 10.68 -6.52
N ASP A 89 0.04 9.46 -7.01
CA ASP A 89 -1.26 8.79 -7.00
C ASP A 89 -1.71 8.50 -5.57
N ARG A 90 -3.01 8.63 -5.32
CA ARG A 90 -3.61 8.42 -4.00
C ARG A 90 -4.47 7.16 -3.98
N ILE A 91 -4.37 6.42 -2.89
CA ILE A 91 -5.21 5.27 -2.56
C ILE A 91 -5.79 5.41 -1.15
N ASP A 92 -6.73 4.53 -0.82
CA ASP A 92 -7.38 4.39 0.49
C ASP A 92 -7.05 3.02 1.10
#